data_AF-A0A847TBS7-F1
#
_entry.id   AF-A0A847TBS7-F1
#
_cell.length_a   1.000
_cell.length_b   1.000
_cell.length_c   1.000
_cell.angle_alpha   90.00
_cell.angle_beta   90.00
_cell.angle_gamma   90.00
#
_symmetry.space_group_name_H-M   'P 1'
#
loop_
_entity.id
_entity.type
_entity.pdbx_description
1 polymer ?
#
loop_
_entity_poly.entity_id
_entity_poly.type
_entity_poly.pdbx_seq_one_letter_code
_entity_poly.pdbx_strand_id
1 'polypeptide(L)'
;MKRMFIVAIILWSSLLPRLAVAQVDPHFSQYYAYPLWLNPALTGVIDGDYRISGNYRNQWANYGKPFSTAGVSIDAATDKNVGVGLNVMNMSAGDAGYNYFNAMASVSYSGVKFGRTKTSQIVFGINAGLINRRLDPAKFQTGSQYQPVTGFDPSIFNGENVNKTNSSQFDAGAGAVYFDGNPNHMLNPFVGFAAAHLTQPKDFFASDGTDRRLPVRYLVHGGTKIKLNERLSFTPTGLYMRQGNAEETVAGVYASLLVNPEFDFLVGGNYRFNDAVIPFAGFHFKNFVLGLSYDANTSNMRRLVNGSQSFEISLSFISRKRRMLNEEYFICPRL
;
A
#
# COMPACT_ATOMS: atom_id res chain seq x y z
N MET A 1 -5.27 -25.32 -45.96
CA MET A 1 -4.67 -25.87 -44.73
C MET A 1 -4.06 -24.80 -43.81
N LYS A 2 -3.05 -24.00 -44.22
CA LYS A 2 -2.42 -22.97 -43.36
C LYS A 2 -3.40 -21.93 -42.78
N ARG A 3 -4.40 -21.47 -43.56
CA ARG A 3 -5.42 -20.52 -43.10
C ARG A 3 -6.39 -21.10 -42.06
N MET A 4 -6.74 -22.38 -42.17
CA MET A 4 -7.60 -23.06 -41.18
C MET A 4 -6.86 -23.30 -39.86
N PHE A 5 -5.55 -23.55 -39.91
CA PHE A 5 -4.71 -23.67 -38.72
C PHE A 5 -4.60 -22.34 -37.96
N ILE A 6 -4.47 -21.22 -38.68
CA ILE A 6 -4.46 -19.86 -38.09
C ILE A 6 -5.81 -19.54 -37.45
N VAL A 7 -6.93 -19.85 -38.12
CA VAL A 7 -8.28 -19.64 -37.56
C VAL A 7 -8.50 -20.50 -36.31
N ALA A 8 -8.04 -21.75 -36.32
CA ALA A 8 -8.13 -22.63 -35.15
C ALA A 8 -7.29 -22.13 -33.97
N ILE A 9 -6.08 -21.60 -34.21
CA ILE A 9 -5.23 -21.00 -33.16
C ILE A 9 -5.87 -19.72 -32.60
N ILE A 10 -6.47 -18.88 -33.44
CA ILE A 10 -7.17 -17.66 -33.01
C ILE A 10 -8.40 -18.03 -32.16
N LEU A 11 -9.20 -18.99 -32.58
CA LEU A 11 -10.35 -19.50 -31.82
C LEU A 11 -9.95 -20.16 -30.50
N TRP A 12 -8.82 -20.87 -30.46
CA TRP A 12 -8.33 -21.48 -29.22
C TRP A 12 -7.76 -20.44 -28.25
N SER A 13 -7.15 -19.37 -28.77
CA SER A 13 -6.68 -18.23 -27.97
C SER A 13 -7.82 -17.37 -27.39
N SER A 14 -8.99 -17.33 -28.03
CA SER A 14 -10.17 -16.63 -27.53
C SER A 14 -11.03 -17.45 -26.57
N LEU A 15 -10.78 -18.77 -26.48
CA LEU A 15 -11.49 -19.70 -25.58
C LEU A 15 -10.75 -19.95 -24.26
N LEU A 16 -9.57 -19.37 -24.04
CA LEU A 16 -8.94 -19.37 -22.72
C LEU A 16 -9.61 -18.28 -21.87
N PRO A 17 -10.43 -18.63 -20.86
CA PRO A 17 -10.91 -17.63 -19.91
C PRO A 17 -9.69 -17.04 -19.22
N ARG A 18 -9.34 -15.79 -19.55
CA ARG A 18 -8.39 -15.04 -18.72
C ARG A 18 -9.08 -14.87 -17.37
N LEU A 19 -8.63 -15.63 -16.38
CA LEU A 19 -9.05 -15.42 -14.99
C LEU A 19 -8.79 -13.94 -14.69
N ALA A 20 -9.87 -13.19 -14.45
CA ALA A 20 -9.77 -11.80 -14.05
C ALA A 20 -9.02 -11.77 -12.71
N VAL A 21 -7.82 -11.20 -12.73
CA VAL A 21 -7.06 -10.93 -11.51
C VAL A 21 -7.61 -9.63 -10.95
N ALA A 22 -8.57 -9.73 -10.04
CA ALA A 22 -9.10 -8.58 -9.33
C ALA A 22 -8.33 -8.40 -8.02
N GLN A 23 -7.66 -7.26 -7.88
CA GLN A 23 -7.10 -6.83 -6.60
C GLN A 23 -8.22 -6.19 -5.78
N VAL A 24 -8.38 -6.62 -4.52
CA VAL A 24 -9.48 -6.18 -3.66
C VAL A 24 -9.08 -4.99 -2.77
N ASP A 25 -7.81 -4.95 -2.35
CA ASP A 25 -7.30 -3.91 -1.46
C ASP A 25 -6.58 -2.79 -2.24
N PRO A 26 -6.64 -1.54 -1.76
CA PRO A 26 -5.80 -0.48 -2.30
C PRO A 26 -4.32 -0.78 -2.08
N HIS A 27 -3.50 -0.47 -3.08
CA HIS A 27 -2.05 -0.37 -2.95
C HIS A 27 -1.59 1.09 -3.00
N PHE A 28 -0.36 1.33 -2.58
CA PHE A 28 0.30 2.62 -2.64
C PHE A 28 1.60 2.51 -3.42
N SER A 29 1.97 3.57 -4.13
CA SER A 29 3.25 3.69 -4.81
C SER A 29 4.37 4.05 -3.86
N GLN A 30 4.07 4.83 -2.82
CA GLN A 30 4.98 5.15 -1.73
C GLN A 30 4.69 4.23 -0.54
N TYR A 31 4.81 2.92 -0.73
CA TYR A 31 4.42 1.93 0.29
C TYR A 31 5.16 2.08 1.63
N TYR A 32 6.38 2.64 1.66
CA TYR A 32 7.07 2.99 2.92
C TYR A 32 6.60 4.29 3.57
N ALA A 33 5.95 5.18 2.82
CA ALA A 33 5.43 6.43 3.37
C ALA A 33 4.14 6.22 4.20
N TYR A 34 3.58 5.01 4.20
CA TYR A 34 2.40 4.64 5.00
C TYR A 34 2.63 3.35 5.82
N PRO A 35 3.44 3.40 6.89
CA PRO A 35 4.01 2.21 7.53
C PRO A 35 3.00 1.27 8.18
N LEU A 36 1.95 1.82 8.82
CA LEU A 36 0.93 1.03 9.50
C LEU A 36 0.06 0.20 8.53
N TRP A 37 -0.02 0.62 7.26
CA TRP A 37 -0.66 -0.17 6.20
C TRP A 37 0.27 -1.23 5.62
N LEU A 38 1.57 -0.92 5.53
CA LEU A 38 2.60 -1.83 5.04
C LEU A 38 2.78 -3.04 5.97
N ASN A 39 3.00 -2.79 7.26
CA ASN A 39 3.26 -3.84 8.23
C ASN A 39 2.95 -3.37 9.67
N PRO A 40 2.08 -4.05 10.43
CA PRO A 40 1.76 -3.65 11.81
C PRO A 40 2.97 -3.72 12.76
N ALA A 41 4.03 -4.44 12.41
CA ALA A 41 5.28 -4.42 13.19
C ALA A 41 6.05 -3.09 13.08
N LEU A 42 5.70 -2.20 12.14
CA LEU A 42 6.30 -0.87 12.02
C LEU A 42 5.65 0.18 12.95
N THR A 43 4.61 -0.20 13.70
CA THR A 43 3.96 0.67 14.69
C THR A 43 4.95 1.08 15.77
N GLY A 44 5.14 2.38 15.99
CA GLY A 44 6.08 2.90 16.99
C GLY A 44 7.56 2.67 16.63
N VAL A 45 7.87 2.18 15.43
CA VAL A 45 9.24 2.10 14.91
C VAL A 45 9.54 3.43 14.20
N ILE A 46 9.93 4.42 15.00
CA ILE A 46 10.08 5.83 14.59
C ILE A 46 11.33 6.47 15.19
N ASP A 47 11.93 7.39 14.45
CA ASP A 47 13.00 8.30 14.92
C ASP A 47 12.38 9.53 15.61
N GLY A 48 11.64 9.28 16.70
CA GLY A 48 10.85 10.27 17.43
C GLY A 48 9.91 9.66 18.48
N ASP A 49 9.09 10.49 19.12
CA ASP A 49 8.12 10.07 20.15
C ASP A 49 6.80 9.58 19.51
N TYR A 50 6.32 10.32 18.51
CA TYR A 50 5.14 9.96 17.73
C TYR A 50 5.25 10.42 16.29
N ARG A 51 4.52 9.74 15.41
CA ARG A 51 4.40 10.02 13.99
C ARG A 51 2.94 10.15 13.61
N ILE A 52 2.64 11.12 12.75
CA ILE A 52 1.38 11.25 12.04
C ILE A 52 1.70 11.18 10.56
N SER A 53 1.06 10.30 9.80
CA SER A 53 1.29 10.15 8.37
C SER A 53 -0.03 10.20 7.62
N GLY A 54 -0.12 11.03 6.59
CA GLY A 54 -1.19 11.06 5.62
C GLY A 54 -0.68 10.61 4.26
N ASN A 55 -1.47 9.81 3.55
CA ASN A 55 -1.20 9.45 2.17
C ASN A 55 -2.46 9.60 1.32
N TYR A 56 -2.34 10.24 0.19
CA TYR A 56 -3.43 10.45 -0.77
C TYR A 56 -2.99 9.98 -2.14
N ARG A 57 -3.69 9.00 -2.69
CA ARG A 57 -3.46 8.44 -4.02
C ARG A 57 -4.69 8.62 -4.89
N ASN A 58 -4.50 9.13 -6.10
CA ASN A 58 -5.53 9.28 -7.10
C ASN A 58 -5.15 8.51 -8.36
N GLN A 59 -5.92 7.48 -8.72
CA GLN A 59 -5.59 6.56 -9.81
C GLN A 59 -6.45 6.80 -11.04
N TRP A 60 -5.80 6.89 -12.19
CA TRP A 60 -6.45 7.13 -13.48
C TRP A 60 -7.19 8.48 -13.55
N ALA A 61 -6.59 9.53 -12.99
CA ALA A 61 -7.20 10.86 -12.90
C ALA A 61 -7.64 11.45 -14.26
N ASN A 62 -7.05 10.99 -15.36
CA ASN A 62 -7.34 11.46 -16.71
C ASN A 62 -8.37 10.60 -17.47
N TYR A 63 -8.99 9.61 -16.82
CA TYR A 63 -10.00 8.72 -17.41
C TYR A 63 -11.17 8.45 -16.45
N GLY A 64 -12.35 9.02 -16.74
CA GLY A 64 -13.55 8.88 -15.91
C GLY A 64 -13.43 9.56 -14.53
N LYS A 65 -14.15 9.05 -13.52
CA LYS A 65 -13.91 9.43 -12.11
C LYS A 65 -12.96 8.42 -11.45
N PRO A 66 -11.80 8.88 -10.95
CA PRO A 66 -10.71 8.01 -10.53
C PRO A 66 -10.98 7.24 -9.24
N PHE A 67 -10.20 6.18 -9.00
CA PHE A 67 -10.10 5.59 -7.66
C PHE A 67 -9.30 6.54 -6.78
N SER A 68 -9.94 7.06 -5.74
CA SER A 68 -9.31 7.94 -4.76
C SER A 68 -9.13 7.20 -3.44
N THR A 69 -7.90 7.13 -2.95
CA THR A 69 -7.55 6.50 -1.67
C THR A 69 -6.91 7.54 -0.77
N ALA A 70 -7.51 7.77 0.39
CA ALA A 70 -6.95 8.62 1.44
C ALA A 70 -6.72 7.78 2.69
N GLY A 71 -5.53 7.88 3.26
CA GLY A 71 -5.16 7.22 4.51
C GLY A 71 -4.55 8.21 5.48
N VAL A 72 -4.87 8.06 6.76
CA VAL A 72 -4.19 8.72 7.86
C VAL A 72 -3.77 7.68 8.89
N SER A 73 -2.64 7.87 9.52
CA SER A 73 -2.19 7.03 10.62
C SER A 73 -1.49 7.87 11.68
N ILE A 74 -1.62 7.44 12.93
CA ILE A 74 -0.88 7.96 14.06
C ILE A 74 -0.27 6.80 14.84
N ASP A 75 1.00 6.90 15.19
CA ASP A 75 1.67 5.89 15.99
C ASP A 75 2.73 6.49 16.91
N ALA A 76 2.99 5.81 18.03
CA ALA A 76 3.92 6.27 19.06
C ALA A 76 4.70 5.09 19.63
N ALA A 77 5.96 5.36 19.99
CA ALA A 77 6.77 4.45 20.78
C ALA A 77 6.51 4.71 22.26
N THR A 78 6.36 3.67 23.06
CA THR A 78 6.29 3.76 24.53
C THR A 78 7.61 3.33 25.15
N ASP A 79 7.84 3.72 26.41
CA ASP A 79 9.08 3.39 27.13
C ASP A 79 9.25 1.89 27.43
N LYS A 80 8.27 1.03 27.11
CA LYS A 80 8.28 -0.41 27.41
C LYS A 80 8.58 -1.31 26.20
N ASN A 81 9.25 -0.79 25.18
CA ASN A 81 9.45 -1.48 23.89
C ASN A 81 8.12 -1.89 23.23
N VAL A 82 7.07 -1.11 23.47
CA VAL A 82 5.74 -1.33 22.88
C VAL A 82 5.42 -0.14 22.00
N GLY A 83 5.02 -0.37 20.76
CA GLY A 83 4.44 0.64 19.90
C GLY A 83 2.93 0.55 19.92
N VAL A 84 2.24 1.68 19.86
CA VAL A 84 0.78 1.75 19.69
C VAL A 84 0.44 2.67 18.53
N GLY A 85 -0.61 2.36 17.79
CA GLY A 85 -1.03 3.23 16.69
C GLY A 85 -2.41 2.92 16.14
N LEU A 86 -2.94 3.86 15.39
CA LEU A 86 -4.23 3.82 14.73
C LEU A 86 -4.04 4.16 13.26
N ASN A 87 -4.69 3.39 12.39
CA ASN A 87 -4.71 3.57 10.95
C ASN A 87 -6.16 3.69 10.49
N VAL A 88 -6.46 4.70 9.68
CA VAL A 88 -7.77 4.87 9.05
C VAL A 88 -7.56 5.17 7.59
N MET A 89 -8.21 4.41 6.72
CA MET A 89 -8.10 4.54 5.28
C MET A 89 -9.47 4.42 4.64
N ASN A 90 -9.69 5.22 3.61
CA ASN A 90 -10.89 5.21 2.80
C ASN A 90 -10.53 5.25 1.32
N MET A 91 -10.98 4.24 0.57
CA MET A 91 -10.91 4.19 -0.88
C MET A 91 -12.30 4.34 -1.47
N SER A 92 -12.46 5.20 -2.47
CA SER A 92 -13.68 5.40 -3.22
C SER A 92 -13.42 5.15 -4.70
N ALA A 93 -14.23 4.29 -5.31
CA ALA A 93 -14.26 4.05 -6.74
C ALA A 93 -15.46 4.82 -7.33
N GLY A 94 -15.20 6.04 -7.81
CA GLY A 94 -16.24 7.04 -8.10
C GLY A 94 -17.39 6.53 -8.97
N ASP A 95 -17.07 6.03 -10.17
CA ASP A 95 -18.06 5.55 -11.15
C ASP A 95 -18.50 4.11 -10.88
N ALA A 96 -17.67 3.31 -10.24
CA ALA A 96 -18.01 1.93 -9.88
C ALA A 96 -18.83 1.85 -8.58
N GLY A 97 -19.24 2.98 -7.98
CA GLY A 97 -20.10 3.01 -6.79
C GLY A 97 -19.56 2.24 -5.57
N TYR A 98 -18.26 1.92 -5.52
CA TYR A 98 -17.68 1.10 -4.47
C TYR A 98 -16.90 1.95 -3.48
N ASN A 99 -17.04 1.66 -2.20
CA ASN A 99 -16.28 2.28 -1.14
C ASN A 99 -15.73 1.22 -0.19
N TYR A 100 -14.45 1.36 0.15
CA TYR A 100 -13.72 0.51 1.07
C TYR A 100 -13.16 1.38 2.20
N PHE A 101 -13.68 1.19 3.40
CA PHE A 101 -13.21 1.85 4.60
C PHE A 101 -12.53 0.83 5.51
N ASN A 102 -11.37 1.18 6.03
CA ASN A 102 -10.57 0.36 6.92
C ASN A 102 -10.14 1.21 8.11
N ALA A 103 -10.39 0.73 9.31
CA ALA A 103 -9.92 1.34 10.55
C ALA A 103 -9.31 0.26 11.44
N MET A 104 -8.01 0.38 11.72
CA MET A 104 -7.21 -0.64 12.40
C MET A 104 -6.42 -0.02 13.54
N ALA A 105 -6.56 -0.56 14.75
CA ALA A 105 -5.65 -0.29 15.85
C ALA A 105 -4.49 -1.31 15.78
N SER A 106 -3.29 -0.88 16.13
CA SER A 106 -2.08 -1.69 16.04
C SER A 106 -1.25 -1.59 17.32
N VAL A 107 -0.63 -2.70 17.67
CA VAL A 107 0.33 -2.80 18.78
C VAL A 107 1.54 -3.58 18.29
N SER A 108 2.73 -3.10 18.61
CA SER A 108 3.99 -3.77 18.30
C SER A 108 4.83 -4.00 19.55
N TYR A 109 5.77 -4.93 19.46
CA TYR A 109 6.75 -5.24 20.49
C TYR A 109 8.15 -5.30 19.88
N SER A 110 9.03 -4.39 20.31
CA SER A 110 10.42 -4.20 19.84
C SER A 110 11.48 -4.65 20.86
N GLY A 111 11.10 -5.52 21.80
CA GLY A 111 12.00 -5.96 22.87
C GLY A 111 13.06 -6.99 22.45
N VAL A 112 12.93 -7.60 21.27
CA VAL A 112 13.89 -8.60 20.77
C VAL A 112 15.05 -7.86 20.09
N LYS A 113 16.09 -7.56 20.86
CA LYS A 113 17.27 -6.79 20.43
C LYS A 113 18.53 -7.63 20.44
N PHE A 114 19.39 -7.43 19.44
CA PHE A 114 20.62 -8.18 19.22
C PHE A 114 21.84 -7.26 19.19
N GLY A 115 23.01 -7.87 19.38
CA GLY A 115 24.30 -7.16 19.37
C GLY A 115 24.57 -6.41 20.67
N ARG A 116 25.85 -6.04 20.87
CA ARG A 116 26.29 -5.30 22.08
C ARG A 116 25.60 -3.94 22.21
N THR A 117 25.27 -3.32 21.07
CA THR A 117 24.62 -2.01 20.97
C THR A 117 23.09 -2.08 20.98
N LYS A 118 22.47 -3.28 20.92
CA LYS A 118 21.01 -3.47 20.85
C LYS A 118 20.31 -2.72 19.69
N THR A 119 21.06 -2.43 18.63
CA THR A 119 20.60 -1.65 17.46
C THR A 119 19.92 -2.51 16.39
N SER A 120 20.23 -3.80 16.35
CA SER A 120 19.54 -4.75 15.46
C SER A 120 18.38 -5.38 16.21
N GLN A 121 17.19 -5.35 15.64
CA GLN A 121 15.96 -5.69 16.36
C GLN A 121 15.02 -6.50 15.49
N ILE A 122 14.28 -7.40 16.13
CA ILE A 122 13.07 -8.00 15.55
C ILE A 122 11.89 -7.39 16.28
N VAL A 123 10.97 -6.82 15.51
CA VAL A 123 9.72 -6.24 15.99
C VAL A 123 8.59 -7.12 15.50
N PHE A 124 7.71 -7.49 16.40
CA PHE A 124 6.45 -8.17 16.07
C PHE A 124 5.32 -7.16 16.21
N GLY A 125 4.30 -7.26 15.37
CA GLY A 125 3.12 -6.41 15.48
C GLY A 125 1.86 -7.12 15.09
N ILE A 126 0.76 -6.70 15.70
CA ILE A 126 -0.58 -7.11 15.37
C ILE A 126 -1.45 -5.88 15.14
N ASN A 127 -2.43 -5.99 14.28
CA ASN A 127 -3.48 -5.00 14.14
C ASN A 127 -4.85 -5.67 14.11
N ALA A 128 -5.87 -4.94 14.55
CA ALA A 128 -7.25 -5.39 14.55
C ALA A 128 -8.20 -4.19 14.46
N GLY A 129 -9.36 -4.41 13.85
CA GLY A 129 -10.35 -3.36 13.71
C GLY A 129 -11.48 -3.75 12.78
N LEU A 130 -11.95 -2.78 12.00
CA LEU A 130 -13.13 -2.92 11.16
C LEU A 130 -12.82 -2.62 9.71
N ILE A 131 -13.33 -3.48 8.84
CA ILE A 131 -13.45 -3.22 7.41
C ILE A 131 -14.92 -2.99 7.12
N ASN A 132 -15.22 -1.85 6.52
CA ASN A 132 -16.52 -1.57 5.97
C ASN A 132 -16.43 -1.49 4.44
N ARG A 133 -17.29 -2.23 3.76
CA ARG A 133 -17.40 -2.20 2.31
C ARG A 133 -18.81 -1.81 1.93
N ARG A 134 -18.93 -0.82 1.06
CA ARG A 134 -20.19 -0.27 0.59
C ARG A 134 -20.25 -0.28 -0.93
N LEU A 135 -21.44 -0.53 -1.44
CA LEU A 135 -21.79 -0.50 -2.85
C LEU A 135 -22.94 0.45 -3.07
N ASP A 136 -22.91 1.15 -4.19
CA ASP A 136 -24.00 1.98 -4.69
C ASP A 136 -24.42 1.44 -6.06
N PRO A 137 -25.42 0.52 -6.10
CA PRO A 137 -25.88 -0.08 -7.35
C PRO A 137 -26.43 0.93 -8.35
N ALA A 138 -26.86 2.12 -7.89
CA ALA A 138 -27.38 3.17 -8.77
C ALA A 138 -26.30 3.76 -9.70
N LYS A 139 -25.01 3.54 -9.39
CA LYS A 139 -23.88 3.98 -10.22
C LYS A 139 -23.41 2.91 -11.20
N PHE A 140 -23.91 1.69 -11.08
CA PHE A 140 -23.52 0.62 -11.96
C PHE A 140 -24.06 0.85 -13.36
N GLN A 141 -23.18 0.75 -14.35
CA GLN A 141 -23.56 0.64 -15.75
C GLN A 141 -23.32 -0.80 -16.19
N THR A 142 -24.38 -1.46 -16.58
CA THR A 142 -24.35 -2.87 -16.98
C THR A 142 -24.65 -2.99 -18.46
N GLY A 143 -24.24 -4.11 -19.07
CA GLY A 143 -24.49 -4.35 -20.49
C GLY A 143 -25.98 -4.35 -20.86
N SER A 144 -26.88 -4.67 -19.92
CA SER A 144 -28.34 -4.65 -20.16
C SER A 144 -28.90 -3.25 -20.38
N GLN A 145 -28.18 -2.22 -19.95
CA GLN A 145 -28.56 -0.82 -20.10
C GLN A 145 -28.02 -0.18 -21.38
N TYR A 146 -27.27 -0.92 -22.20
CA TYR A 146 -26.76 -0.43 -23.47
C TYR A 146 -27.61 -0.97 -24.62
N GLN A 147 -28.34 -0.07 -25.29
CA GLN A 147 -29.07 -0.40 -26.50
C GLN A 147 -28.23 -0.10 -27.75
N PRO A 148 -28.32 -0.93 -28.82
CA PRO A 148 -27.51 -0.75 -30.03
C PRO A 148 -27.71 0.58 -30.77
N VAL A 149 -28.87 1.23 -30.61
CA VAL A 149 -29.26 2.43 -31.38
C VAL A 149 -29.15 3.71 -30.54
N THR A 150 -29.57 3.68 -29.28
CA THR A 150 -29.66 4.86 -28.40
C THR A 150 -28.51 4.96 -27.42
N GLY A 151 -27.66 3.93 -27.28
CA GLY A 151 -26.55 3.91 -26.35
C GLY A 151 -26.99 3.56 -24.92
N PHE A 152 -26.33 4.14 -23.92
CA PHE A 152 -26.64 3.91 -22.51
C PHE A 152 -27.97 4.55 -22.13
N ASP A 153 -28.91 3.74 -21.63
CA ASP A 153 -30.19 4.18 -21.11
C ASP A 153 -30.33 3.80 -19.62
N PRO A 154 -30.22 4.78 -18.69
CA PRO A 154 -30.30 4.52 -17.26
C PRO A 154 -31.72 4.17 -16.78
N SER A 155 -32.76 4.29 -17.61
CA SER A 155 -34.12 3.90 -17.27
C SER A 155 -34.34 2.38 -17.35
N ILE A 156 -33.44 1.66 -18.02
CA ILE A 156 -33.48 0.21 -18.14
C ILE A 156 -32.91 -0.41 -16.85
N PHE A 157 -33.56 -1.47 -16.37
CA PHE A 157 -33.07 -2.24 -15.23
C PHE A 157 -31.68 -2.82 -15.52
N ASN A 158 -30.75 -2.64 -14.59
CA ASN A 158 -29.36 -3.04 -14.73
C ASN A 158 -29.14 -4.58 -14.66
N GLY A 159 -30.20 -5.37 -14.45
CA GLY A 159 -30.11 -6.84 -14.45
C GLY A 159 -29.41 -7.43 -13.21
N GLU A 160 -28.83 -6.59 -12.35
CA GLU A 160 -28.06 -7.00 -11.18
C GLU A 160 -28.89 -6.80 -9.92
N ASN A 161 -29.20 -7.89 -9.21
CA ASN A 161 -29.93 -7.82 -7.95
C ASN A 161 -28.95 -7.83 -6.76
N VAL A 162 -28.55 -6.63 -6.30
CA VAL A 162 -27.64 -6.47 -5.16
C VAL A 162 -28.44 -6.36 -3.87
N ASN A 163 -28.66 -7.50 -3.20
CA ASN A 163 -29.43 -7.57 -1.94
C ASN A 163 -28.72 -6.94 -0.73
N LYS A 164 -27.38 -6.82 -0.75
CA LYS A 164 -26.57 -6.22 0.32
C LYS A 164 -25.63 -5.17 -0.25
N THR A 165 -25.86 -3.92 0.15
CA THR A 165 -25.08 -2.76 -0.30
C THR A 165 -24.07 -2.28 0.73
N ASN A 166 -24.05 -2.85 1.94
CA ASN A 166 -23.15 -2.47 3.01
C ASN A 166 -22.81 -3.67 3.90
N SER A 167 -21.54 -3.82 4.27
CA SER A 167 -21.08 -4.83 5.22
C SER A 167 -19.89 -4.33 6.05
N SER A 168 -20.05 -4.37 7.37
CA SER A 168 -18.98 -4.14 8.35
C SER A 168 -18.54 -5.46 8.96
N GLN A 169 -17.24 -5.71 8.98
CA GLN A 169 -16.69 -6.95 9.51
C GLN A 169 -15.42 -6.69 10.31
N PHE A 170 -15.23 -7.52 11.33
CA PHE A 170 -14.01 -7.53 12.10
C PHE A 170 -12.86 -8.11 11.27
N ASP A 171 -11.73 -7.44 11.31
CA ASP A 171 -10.51 -7.93 10.68
C ASP A 171 -9.29 -7.77 11.58
N ALA A 172 -8.31 -8.64 11.36
CA ALA A 172 -7.04 -8.64 12.06
C ALA A 172 -5.88 -9.06 11.16
N GLY A 173 -4.70 -8.58 11.49
CA GLY A 173 -3.46 -8.89 10.80
C GLY A 173 -2.28 -8.98 11.77
N ALA A 174 -1.19 -9.53 11.28
CA ALA A 174 0.05 -9.67 12.02
C ALA A 174 1.25 -9.46 11.11
N GLY A 175 2.38 -9.10 11.70
CA GLY A 175 3.63 -8.96 10.95
C GLY A 175 4.85 -9.00 11.85
N ALA A 176 6.00 -9.14 11.21
CA ALA A 176 7.30 -9.06 11.82
C ALA A 176 8.24 -8.27 10.93
N VAL A 177 9.15 -7.51 11.54
CA VAL A 177 10.20 -6.78 10.84
C VAL A 177 11.51 -6.99 11.59
N TYR A 178 12.54 -7.38 10.85
CA TYR A 178 13.92 -7.25 11.28
C TYR A 178 14.51 -5.97 10.67
N PHE A 179 15.26 -5.20 11.46
CA PHE A 179 16.07 -4.11 10.93
C PHE A 179 17.33 -3.90 11.76
N ASP A 180 18.35 -3.32 11.13
CA ASP A 180 19.52 -2.80 11.81
C ASP A 180 19.55 -1.27 11.80
N GLY A 181 19.35 -0.68 12.97
CA GLY A 181 19.32 0.77 13.16
C GLY A 181 20.68 1.41 13.44
N ASN A 182 21.80 0.66 13.40
CA ASN A 182 23.10 1.22 13.80
C ASN A 182 23.58 2.31 12.83
N PRO A 183 23.72 3.58 13.25
CA PRO A 183 24.17 4.64 12.36
C PRO A 183 25.63 4.46 11.89
N ASN A 184 26.45 3.69 12.60
CA ASN A 184 27.86 3.52 12.27
C ASN A 184 28.09 2.42 11.23
N HIS A 185 27.08 1.61 10.93
CA HIS A 185 27.19 0.63 9.86
C HIS A 185 27.01 1.30 8.50
N MET A 186 27.86 0.91 7.54
CA MET A 186 27.71 1.31 6.14
C MET A 186 26.42 0.74 5.54
N LEU A 187 26.00 -0.43 6.00
CA LEU A 187 24.79 -1.13 5.56
C LEU A 187 23.82 -1.29 6.73
N ASN A 188 22.60 -0.79 6.54
CA ASN A 188 21.49 -0.94 7.47
C ASN A 188 20.37 -1.76 6.80
N PRO A 189 20.46 -3.11 6.81
CA PRO A 189 19.46 -3.97 6.22
C PRO A 189 18.16 -3.96 7.02
N PHE A 190 17.05 -4.17 6.32
CA PHE A 190 15.74 -4.41 6.91
C PHE A 190 14.93 -5.37 6.03
N VAL A 191 14.13 -6.22 6.68
CA VAL A 191 13.24 -7.17 6.02
C VAL A 191 12.02 -7.37 6.89
N GLY A 192 10.85 -7.46 6.27
CA GLY A 192 9.60 -7.65 6.97
C GLY A 192 8.66 -8.57 6.23
N PHE A 193 7.80 -9.20 7.01
CA PHE A 193 6.70 -10.01 6.55
C PHE A 193 5.43 -9.55 7.26
N ALA A 194 4.32 -9.50 6.53
CA ALA A 194 3.00 -9.21 7.09
C ALA A 194 1.93 -10.10 6.44
N ALA A 195 0.91 -10.42 7.23
CA ALA A 195 -0.29 -11.09 6.80
C ALA A 195 -1.50 -10.27 7.28
N ALA A 196 -2.25 -9.71 6.33
CA ALA A 196 -3.52 -9.02 6.59
C ALA A 196 -4.70 -9.93 6.24
N HIS A 197 -5.90 -9.60 6.74
CA HIS A 197 -7.11 -10.40 6.55
C HIS A 197 -7.06 -11.79 7.18
N LEU A 198 -6.39 -11.95 8.34
CA LEU A 198 -6.26 -13.24 9.03
C LEU A 198 -7.60 -13.81 9.48
N THR A 199 -8.60 -12.96 9.73
CA THR A 199 -9.96 -13.40 10.09
C THR A 199 -10.76 -13.87 8.87
N GLN A 200 -10.23 -13.64 7.65
CA GLN A 200 -10.88 -13.90 6.37
C GLN A 200 -12.35 -13.43 6.34
N PRO A 201 -12.61 -12.11 6.45
CA PRO A 201 -13.96 -11.57 6.43
C PRO A 201 -14.78 -12.12 5.26
N LYS A 202 -16.02 -12.54 5.51
CA LYS A 202 -16.93 -13.04 4.48
C LYS A 202 -17.15 -12.00 3.39
N ASP A 203 -17.27 -12.42 2.16
CA ASP A 203 -17.61 -11.53 1.07
C ASP A 203 -19.13 -11.33 1.01
N PHE A 204 -19.59 -10.10 1.22
CA PHE A 204 -21.03 -9.80 1.17
C PHE A 204 -21.54 -9.62 -0.27
N PHE A 205 -20.64 -9.58 -1.25
CA PHE A 205 -20.96 -9.66 -2.69
C PHE A 205 -21.26 -11.08 -3.17
N ALA A 206 -21.03 -12.10 -2.33
CA ALA A 206 -21.33 -13.47 -2.70
C ALA A 206 -22.85 -13.68 -2.76
N SER A 207 -23.34 -14.27 -3.85
CA SER A 207 -24.74 -14.68 -3.98
C SER A 207 -25.09 -15.71 -2.91
N ASP A 208 -26.36 -15.69 -2.48
CA ASP A 208 -26.87 -16.60 -1.45
C ASP A 208 -26.45 -18.05 -1.76
N GLY A 209 -25.70 -18.66 -0.85
CA GLY A 209 -25.17 -20.03 -0.97
C GLY A 209 -23.67 -20.16 -1.31
N THR A 210 -22.96 -19.07 -1.64
CA THR A 210 -21.49 -19.09 -1.81
C THR A 210 -20.75 -18.46 -0.62
N ASP A 211 -19.98 -19.23 0.15
CA ASP A 211 -19.09 -18.71 1.21
C ASP A 211 -17.77 -18.21 0.60
N ARG A 212 -17.83 -17.08 -0.13
CA ARG A 212 -16.60 -16.38 -0.53
C ARG A 212 -16.08 -15.60 0.67
N ARG A 213 -14.76 -15.59 0.84
CA ARG A 213 -14.07 -14.83 1.90
C ARG A 213 -12.98 -13.99 1.29
N LEU A 214 -12.69 -12.87 1.93
CA LEU A 214 -11.57 -12.03 1.59
C LEU A 214 -10.28 -12.84 1.81
N PRO A 215 -9.48 -13.09 0.77
CA PRO A 215 -8.28 -13.89 0.92
C PRO A 215 -7.25 -13.14 1.76
N VAL A 216 -6.48 -13.91 2.54
CA VAL A 216 -5.33 -13.41 3.29
C VAL A 216 -4.36 -12.74 2.33
N ARG A 217 -3.91 -11.54 2.68
CA ARG A 217 -2.90 -10.81 1.94
C ARG A 217 -1.55 -10.99 2.60
N TYR A 218 -0.66 -11.71 1.93
CA TYR A 218 0.72 -11.87 2.35
C TYR A 218 1.59 -10.80 1.71
N LEU A 219 2.51 -10.25 2.48
CA LEU A 219 3.42 -9.20 2.06
C LEU A 219 4.81 -9.50 2.60
N VAL A 220 5.80 -9.47 1.73
CA VAL A 220 7.23 -9.46 2.06
C VAL A 220 7.80 -8.16 1.55
N HIS A 221 8.53 -7.44 2.40
CA HIS A 221 9.23 -6.22 1.98
C HIS A 221 10.63 -6.21 2.57
N GLY A 222 11.54 -5.48 1.96
CA GLY A 222 12.89 -5.36 2.48
C GLY A 222 13.76 -4.45 1.66
N GLY A 223 14.96 -4.20 2.17
CA GLY A 223 15.93 -3.33 1.55
C GLY A 223 17.13 -3.14 2.44
N THR A 224 18.02 -2.26 2.03
CA THR A 224 19.15 -1.86 2.87
C THR A 224 19.45 -0.41 2.61
N LYS A 225 19.64 0.38 3.66
CA LYS A 225 20.22 1.71 3.52
C LYS A 225 21.73 1.60 3.46
N ILE A 226 22.32 2.13 2.40
CA ILE A 226 23.75 2.13 2.09
C ILE A 226 24.24 3.57 2.26
N LYS A 227 25.11 3.79 3.24
CA LYS A 227 25.74 5.09 3.46
C LYS A 227 27.00 5.17 2.61
N LEU A 228 26.99 6.03 1.59
CA LEU A 228 28.18 6.26 0.77
C LEU A 228 29.11 7.28 1.41
N ASN A 229 28.55 8.34 1.98
CA ASN A 229 29.26 9.35 2.75
C ASN A 229 28.28 10.01 3.73
N GLU A 230 28.73 11.02 4.47
CA GLU A 230 27.91 11.73 5.44
C GLU A 230 26.70 12.46 4.83
N ARG A 231 26.74 12.74 3.52
CA ARG A 231 25.69 13.50 2.84
C ARG A 231 24.77 12.66 1.96
N LEU A 232 25.23 11.53 1.45
CA LEU A 232 24.54 10.74 0.44
C LEU A 232 24.35 9.31 0.92
N SER A 233 23.11 8.85 0.85
CA SER A 233 22.74 7.45 1.06
C SER A 233 21.80 6.95 -0.01
N PHE A 234 21.87 5.65 -0.30
CA PHE A 234 20.98 4.95 -1.20
C PHE A 234 20.23 3.85 -0.45
N THR A 235 18.96 3.67 -0.77
CA THR A 235 18.10 2.65 -0.18
C THR A 235 17.47 1.84 -1.32
N PRO A 236 18.14 0.80 -1.84
CA PRO A 236 17.47 -0.22 -2.64
C PRO A 236 16.40 -0.93 -1.81
N THR A 237 15.23 -1.13 -2.41
CA THR A 237 14.06 -1.72 -1.77
C THR A 237 13.32 -2.66 -2.70
N GLY A 238 12.60 -3.60 -2.09
CA GLY A 238 11.74 -4.53 -2.79
C GLY A 238 10.51 -4.88 -1.97
N LEU A 239 9.43 -5.16 -2.67
CA LEU A 239 8.16 -5.60 -2.11
C LEU A 239 7.56 -6.67 -3.00
N TYR A 240 7.06 -7.72 -2.38
CA TYR A 240 6.24 -8.75 -2.99
C TYR A 240 4.96 -8.89 -2.17
N MET A 241 3.82 -8.79 -2.82
CA MET A 241 2.51 -8.89 -2.20
C MET A 241 1.67 -9.90 -2.98
N ARG A 242 0.91 -10.74 -2.27
CA ARG A 242 -0.04 -11.67 -2.87
C ARG A 242 -1.33 -11.72 -2.07
N GLN A 243 -2.46 -11.61 -2.77
CA GLN A 243 -3.80 -11.71 -2.22
C GLN A 243 -4.69 -12.51 -3.16
N GLY A 244 -5.02 -13.74 -2.77
CA GLY A 244 -5.73 -14.68 -3.65
C GLY A 244 -4.92 -14.98 -4.92
N ASN A 245 -5.50 -14.65 -6.08
CA ASN A 245 -4.87 -14.81 -7.40
C ASN A 245 -4.14 -13.54 -7.89
N ALA A 246 -4.21 -12.45 -7.13
CA ALA A 246 -3.50 -11.21 -7.44
C ALA A 246 -2.13 -11.20 -6.76
N GLU A 247 -1.12 -10.78 -7.51
CA GLU A 247 0.23 -10.58 -7.02
C GLU A 247 0.80 -9.26 -7.55
N GLU A 248 1.63 -8.64 -6.74
CA GLU A 248 2.33 -7.41 -7.07
C GLU A 248 3.78 -7.54 -6.63
N THR A 249 4.70 -7.27 -7.56
CA THR A 249 6.12 -7.15 -7.25
C THR A 249 6.57 -5.74 -7.57
N VAL A 250 7.31 -5.13 -6.65
CA VAL A 250 7.89 -3.80 -6.77
C VAL A 250 9.37 -3.89 -6.41
N ALA A 251 10.23 -3.30 -7.23
CA ALA A 251 11.64 -3.09 -6.90
C ALA A 251 11.98 -1.63 -7.16
N GLY A 252 12.78 -1.03 -6.30
CA GLY A 252 13.11 0.38 -6.43
C GLY A 252 14.36 0.78 -5.69
N VAL A 253 14.74 2.04 -5.87
CA VAL A 253 15.85 2.64 -5.18
C VAL A 253 15.51 4.09 -4.85
N TYR A 254 15.80 4.48 -3.62
CA TYR A 254 15.75 5.86 -3.17
C TYR A 254 17.14 6.35 -2.87
N ALA A 255 17.35 7.65 -3.01
CA ALA A 255 18.54 8.37 -2.62
C ALA A 255 18.12 9.50 -1.68
N SER A 256 18.90 9.69 -0.62
CA SER A 256 18.74 10.78 0.32
C SER A 256 20.02 11.60 0.34
N LEU A 257 19.87 12.90 0.04
CA LEU A 257 20.93 13.89 0.04
C LEU A 257 20.71 14.89 1.17
N LEU A 258 21.55 14.82 2.21
CA LEU A 258 21.61 15.78 3.30
C LEU A 258 22.17 17.10 2.78
N VAL A 259 21.35 18.14 2.79
CA VAL A 259 21.78 19.51 2.43
C VAL A 259 22.21 20.27 3.67
N ASN A 260 21.42 20.17 4.74
CA ASN A 260 21.73 20.73 6.06
C ASN A 260 20.98 19.92 7.15
N PRO A 261 21.29 20.09 8.44
CA PRO A 261 20.69 19.29 9.52
C PRO A 261 19.15 19.32 9.61
N GLU A 262 18.51 20.30 8.97
CA GLU A 262 17.06 20.45 8.94
C GLU A 262 16.43 20.07 7.59
N PHE A 263 17.23 19.84 6.54
CA PHE A 263 16.74 19.60 5.18
C PHE A 263 17.50 18.48 4.45
N ASP A 264 16.76 17.44 4.09
CA ASP A 264 17.24 16.34 3.25
C ASP A 264 16.39 16.27 1.98
N PHE A 265 17.03 16.23 0.81
CA PHE A 265 16.35 15.97 -0.45
C PHE A 265 16.23 14.46 -0.69
N LEU A 266 15.06 14.00 -1.11
CA LEU A 266 14.77 12.60 -1.40
C LEU A 266 14.41 12.46 -2.87
N VAL A 267 15.04 11.52 -3.57
CA VAL A 267 14.72 11.21 -4.96
C VAL A 267 14.82 9.71 -5.18
N GLY A 268 14.01 9.15 -6.04
CA GLY A 268 14.09 7.74 -6.32
C GLY A 268 13.11 7.30 -7.39
N GLY A 269 12.99 6.00 -7.50
CA GLY A 269 11.95 5.41 -8.30
C GLY A 269 11.74 3.96 -7.98
N ASN A 270 10.50 3.51 -8.20
CA ASN A 270 10.14 2.10 -8.18
C ASN A 270 9.73 1.64 -9.56
N TYR A 271 9.89 0.35 -9.80
CA TYR A 271 9.32 -0.37 -10.92
C TYR A 271 8.37 -1.41 -10.37
N ARG A 272 7.07 -1.24 -10.63
CA ARG A 272 6.05 -2.25 -10.37
C ARG A 272 5.92 -3.12 -11.61
N PHE A 273 6.34 -4.37 -11.47
CA PHE A 273 6.42 -5.31 -12.57
C PHE A 273 5.05 -5.48 -13.24
N ASN A 274 5.03 -5.45 -14.58
CA ASN A 274 3.82 -5.54 -15.40
C ASN A 274 2.78 -4.41 -15.19
N ASP A 275 3.13 -3.32 -14.49
CA ASP A 275 2.23 -2.19 -14.29
C ASP A 275 2.88 -0.85 -14.66
N ALA A 276 3.83 -0.35 -13.85
CA ALA A 276 4.26 1.05 -13.94
C ALA A 276 5.72 1.30 -13.48
N VAL A 277 6.33 2.34 -14.06
CA VAL A 277 7.52 3.01 -13.49
C VAL A 277 7.04 4.19 -12.66
N ILE A 278 7.58 4.32 -11.45
CA ILE A 278 7.08 5.21 -10.41
C ILE A 278 8.24 6.12 -9.97
N PRO A 279 8.55 7.22 -10.69
CA PRO A 279 9.43 8.25 -10.17
C PRO A 279 8.90 8.83 -8.85
N PHE A 280 9.85 9.15 -7.96
CA PHE A 280 9.59 9.72 -6.65
C PHE A 280 10.51 10.91 -6.39
N ALA A 281 9.96 11.96 -5.80
CA ALA A 281 10.71 13.10 -5.27
C ALA A 281 10.07 13.55 -3.96
N GLY A 282 10.88 14.00 -3.02
CA GLY A 282 10.42 14.45 -1.73
C GLY A 282 11.49 15.21 -0.98
N PHE A 283 11.15 15.66 0.22
CA PHE A 283 12.11 16.28 1.12
C PHE A 283 11.70 16.06 2.56
N HIS A 284 12.71 15.93 3.42
CA HIS A 284 12.57 16.05 4.86
C HIS A 284 12.86 17.51 5.22
N PHE A 285 11.95 18.17 5.93
CA PHE A 285 12.13 19.50 6.47
C PHE A 285 11.75 19.52 7.96
N LYS A 286 12.77 19.64 8.83
CA LYS A 286 12.66 19.59 10.30
C LYS A 286 12.01 18.30 10.81
N ASN A 287 10.71 18.36 11.05
CA ASN A 287 9.89 17.27 11.57
C ASN A 287 8.93 16.73 10.50
N PHE A 288 8.94 17.30 9.30
CA PHE A 288 8.06 16.94 8.20
C PHE A 288 8.80 16.16 7.14
N VAL A 289 8.10 15.21 6.51
CA VAL A 289 8.53 14.52 5.29
C VAL A 289 7.41 14.64 4.28
N LEU A 290 7.68 15.29 3.16
CA LEU A 290 6.76 15.38 2.03
C LEU A 290 7.29 14.49 0.90
N GLY A 291 6.42 13.67 0.33
CA GLY A 291 6.74 12.80 -0.80
C GLY A 291 5.72 12.93 -1.91
N LEU A 292 6.20 12.94 -3.15
CA LEU A 292 5.40 12.97 -4.37
C LEU A 292 5.85 11.82 -5.27
N SER A 293 4.90 11.08 -5.80
CA SER A 293 5.17 10.06 -6.80
C SER A 293 4.12 10.05 -7.90
N TYR A 294 4.53 9.52 -9.04
CA TYR A 294 3.70 9.47 -10.23
C TYR A 294 3.87 8.12 -10.91
N ASP A 295 2.78 7.41 -11.17
CA ASP A 295 2.81 6.11 -11.83
C ASP A 295 2.69 6.32 -13.33
N ALA A 296 3.80 6.08 -14.03
CA ALA A 296 3.85 5.99 -15.48
C ALA A 296 3.59 4.55 -15.92
N ASN A 297 2.37 4.22 -16.32
CA ASN A 297 2.00 2.88 -16.77
C ASN A 297 2.84 2.43 -17.98
N THR A 298 3.45 1.26 -17.85
CA THR A 298 4.27 0.61 -18.88
C THR A 298 3.57 -0.56 -19.57
N SER A 299 2.45 -1.03 -19.00
CA SER A 299 1.72 -2.20 -19.46
C SER A 299 0.74 -1.93 -20.61
N ASN A 300 0.22 -3.01 -21.21
CA ASN A 300 -0.78 -2.97 -22.31
C ASN A 300 -2.08 -2.22 -21.95
N MET A 301 -2.30 -1.91 -20.66
CA MET A 301 -3.38 -1.03 -20.21
C MET A 301 -3.25 0.39 -20.80
N ARG A 302 -2.05 0.81 -21.24
CA ARG A 302 -1.81 2.08 -21.94
C ARG A 302 -2.74 2.30 -23.14
N ARG A 303 -3.19 1.22 -23.81
CA ARG A 303 -4.16 1.29 -24.93
C ARG A 303 -5.63 1.42 -24.49
N LEU A 304 -5.98 0.97 -23.28
CA LEU A 304 -7.35 0.99 -22.74
C LEU A 304 -7.67 2.28 -21.97
N VAL A 305 -6.67 2.86 -21.29
CA VAL A 305 -6.82 4.06 -20.45
C VAL A 305 -6.02 5.27 -20.94
N ASN A 306 -5.62 5.27 -22.22
CA ASN A 306 -5.03 6.43 -22.92
C ASN A 306 -3.86 7.13 -22.18
N GLY A 307 -2.99 6.34 -21.54
CA GLY A 307 -1.88 6.88 -20.74
C GLY A 307 -2.29 7.43 -19.37
N SER A 308 -3.37 6.91 -18.78
CA SER A 308 -3.87 7.33 -17.47
C SER A 308 -2.78 7.32 -16.42
N GLN A 309 -2.82 8.33 -15.58
CA GLN A 309 -1.76 8.71 -14.69
C GLN A 309 -2.26 8.55 -13.26
N SER A 310 -1.48 7.90 -12.41
CA SER A 310 -1.77 7.88 -10.96
C SER A 310 -0.79 8.77 -10.24
N PHE A 311 -1.30 9.55 -9.30
CA PHE A 311 -0.51 10.49 -8.52
C PHE A 311 -0.70 10.20 -7.05
N GLU A 312 0.37 10.35 -6.28
CA GLU A 312 0.35 10.12 -4.84
C GLU A 312 1.14 11.19 -4.09
N ILE A 313 0.55 11.71 -3.02
CA ILE A 313 1.15 12.64 -2.05
C ILE A 313 1.19 11.96 -0.70
N SER A 314 2.36 11.94 -0.09
CA SER A 314 2.53 11.58 1.31
C SER A 314 3.03 12.76 2.13
N LEU A 315 2.49 12.91 3.34
CA LEU A 315 2.97 13.88 4.33
C LEU A 315 3.08 13.18 5.68
N SER A 316 4.27 13.19 6.25
CA SER A 316 4.50 12.67 7.59
C SER A 316 5.04 13.77 8.51
N PHE A 317 4.55 13.81 9.74
CA PHE A 317 5.08 14.62 10.83
C PHE A 317 5.64 13.68 11.91
N ILE A 318 6.87 13.89 12.34
CA ILE A 318 7.54 13.11 13.38
C ILE A 318 7.95 14.06 14.49
N SER A 319 7.37 13.91 15.68
CA SER A 319 7.75 14.70 16.83
C SER A 319 8.99 14.12 17.50
N ARG A 320 9.95 14.99 17.84
CA ARG A 320 11.14 14.64 18.62
C ARG A 320 11.19 15.60 19.80
N LYS A 321 10.85 15.16 21.02
CA LYS A 321 11.15 15.94 22.22
C LYS A 321 12.66 16.17 22.26
N ARG A 322 13.09 17.40 22.53
CA ARG A 322 14.47 17.71 22.91
C ARG A 322 14.74 17.01 24.25
N ARG A 323 15.12 15.72 24.23
CA ARG A 323 15.66 15.05 25.42
C ARG A 323 17.05 15.63 25.66
N MET A 324 17.10 16.63 26.55
CA MET A 324 18.33 17.02 27.23
C MET A 324 18.83 15.77 27.97
N LEU A 325 19.94 15.19 27.49
CA LEU A 325 20.79 14.20 28.18
C LEU A 325 20.08 12.93 28.70
N ASN A 326 20.13 11.86 27.89
CA ASN A 326 20.53 10.52 28.31
C ASN A 326 20.72 9.64 27.07
N GLU A 327 21.95 9.19 26.85
CA GLU A 327 22.40 8.37 25.72
C GLU A 327 21.88 6.92 25.85
N GLU A 328 20.63 6.69 25.49
CA GLU A 328 20.21 5.38 24.98
C GLU A 328 19.52 5.60 23.63
N TYR A 329 20.36 5.64 22.59
CA TYR A 329 19.97 5.90 21.22
C TYR A 329 19.11 4.75 20.66
N PHE A 330 17.79 4.89 20.72
CA PHE A 330 16.88 4.21 19.80
C PHE A 330 16.91 4.95 18.46
N ILE A 331 17.79 4.53 17.55
CA ILE A 331 17.91 5.11 16.21
C ILE A 331 17.17 4.18 15.25
N CYS A 332 15.96 4.59 14.86
CA CYS A 332 15.23 3.96 13.77
C CYS A 332 15.95 4.29 12.45
N PRO A 333 16.15 3.33 11.54
CA PRO A 333 16.64 3.66 10.21
C PRO A 333 15.66 4.65 9.56
N ARG A 334 16.16 5.84 9.20
CA ARG A 334 15.45 6.74 8.28
C ARG A 334 15.40 6.03 6.93
N LEU A 335 14.29 5.35 6.66
CA LEU A 335 14.00 4.73 5.36
C LEU A 335 13.95 5.78 4.26
#